data_AF-A0A2E5Q988-F1
#
_entry.id   AF-A0A2E5Q988-F1
#
_cell.length_a   1.000
_cell.length_b   1.000
_cell.length_c   1.000
_cell.angle_alpha   90.00
_cell.angle_beta   90.00
_cell.angle_gamma   90.00
#
_symmetry.space_group_name_H-M   'P 1'
#
loop_
_entity.id
_entity.type
_entity.pdbx_description
1 polymer ?
#
loop_
_entity_poly.entity_id
_entity_poly.type
_entity_poly.pdbx_seq_one_letter_code
_entity_poly.pdbx_strand_id
1 'polypeptide(L)'
;MVFLSMVAALVATPTVSADAVRIGFVTTLTTPAGAMGRDMVEAANIALDHIGHKMGGKDVEFIVEDDGFKPEIGKQKTDKLVKQDDVHFVTGYIWSHVLLASRKSALDGGKFLISANAGPSPLAGKLCHKNFFSSSWQNDQNPMATGEVLNAKGVKKLYVMSPNYAAGKNMVAGVERTFKGEIVGKDMTKWGKDMQLDFSAELAKAKASGADAIFVFYPGPAGPAFIKQ
;
A
#
# COMPACT_ATOMS: atom_id res chain seq x y z
N MET A 1 35.14 53.67 35.61
CA MET A 1 35.38 52.39 34.91
C MET A 1 34.52 51.34 35.59
N VAL A 2 33.34 51.05 35.04
CA VAL A 2 32.44 50.01 35.54
C VAL A 2 32.32 48.99 34.41
N PHE A 3 32.89 47.80 34.60
CA PHE A 3 32.76 46.69 33.65
C PHE A 3 31.45 45.95 33.95
N LEU A 4 30.51 46.02 33.01
CA LEU A 4 29.28 45.24 33.03
C LEU A 4 29.55 43.90 32.31
N SER A 5 29.70 42.81 33.07
CA SER A 5 29.81 41.46 32.50
C SER A 5 28.45 40.99 31.98
N MET A 6 28.35 40.89 30.66
CA MET A 6 27.19 40.33 29.97
C MET A 6 27.34 38.80 29.91
N VAL A 7 26.52 38.09 30.70
CA VAL A 7 26.45 36.62 30.66
C VAL A 7 25.62 36.21 29.45
N ALA A 8 26.28 35.70 28.41
CA ALA A 8 25.62 35.11 27.25
C ALA A 8 25.03 33.74 27.65
N ALA A 9 23.70 33.67 27.76
CA ALA A 9 23.00 32.40 27.90
C ALA A 9 23.09 31.62 26.58
N LEU A 10 23.87 30.55 26.57
CA LEU A 10 23.93 29.60 25.47
C LEU A 10 22.60 28.84 25.42
N VAL A 11 21.70 29.24 24.52
CA VAL A 11 20.50 28.47 24.20
C VAL A 11 20.97 27.24 23.43
N ALA A 12 20.99 26.08 24.09
CA ALA A 12 21.25 24.81 23.43
C ALA A 12 20.09 24.52 22.46
N THR A 13 20.32 24.75 21.16
CA THR A 13 19.45 24.20 20.12
C THR A 13 19.67 22.69 20.10
N PRO A 14 18.61 21.86 20.14
CA PRO A 14 18.78 20.43 19.95
C PRO A 14 19.36 20.22 18.55
N THR A 15 20.56 19.66 18.49
CA THR A 15 21.19 19.26 17.26
C THR A 15 20.45 18.04 16.74
N VAL A 16 19.69 18.20 15.66
CA VAL A 16 19.25 17.06 14.84
C VAL A 16 20.53 16.38 14.39
N SER A 17 20.78 15.18 14.91
CA SER A 17 21.99 14.44 14.57
C SER A 17 21.95 14.13 13.08
N ALA A 18 22.89 14.70 12.31
CA ALA A 18 23.06 14.43 10.88
C ALA A 18 23.36 12.94 10.57
N ASP A 19 23.50 12.11 11.61
CA ASP A 19 23.81 10.69 11.53
C ASP A 19 22.62 9.74 11.73
N ALA A 20 21.39 10.22 11.94
CA ALA A 20 20.23 9.34 12.15
C ALA A 20 19.71 8.69 10.84
N VAL A 21 19.28 7.42 10.91
CA VAL A 21 18.59 6.74 9.80
C VAL A 21 17.12 7.15 9.80
N ARG A 22 16.78 8.10 8.93
CA ARG A 22 15.41 8.59 8.73
C ARG A 22 14.57 7.70 7.79
N ILE A 23 13.41 7.27 8.28
CA ILE A 23 12.42 6.46 7.58
C ILE A 23 11.09 7.21 7.54
N GLY A 24 10.61 7.50 6.33
CA GLY A 24 9.26 8.03 6.10
C GLY A 24 8.27 6.90 5.86
N PHE A 25 7.14 6.91 6.58
CA PHE A 25 6.10 5.88 6.53
C PHE A 25 4.76 6.50 6.11
N VAL A 26 4.39 6.34 4.85
CA VAL A 26 3.14 6.85 4.30
C VAL A 26 2.10 5.75 4.33
N THR A 27 1.02 5.91 5.10
CA THR A 27 -0.03 4.91 5.23
C THR A 27 -1.41 5.54 5.43
N THR A 28 -2.47 4.75 5.44
CA THR A 28 -3.84 5.23 5.71
C THR A 28 -4.15 5.08 7.19
N LEU A 29 -4.24 6.20 7.92
CA LEU A 29 -4.54 6.21 9.35
C LEU A 29 -5.99 6.64 9.64
N THR A 30 -6.51 7.54 8.81
CA THR A 30 -7.91 7.98 8.87
C THR A 30 -8.79 7.17 7.92
N THR A 31 -10.09 7.47 7.88
CA THR A 31 -11.13 6.77 7.08
C THR A 31 -11.49 5.36 7.61
N PRO A 32 -12.57 4.70 7.12
CA PRO A 32 -12.90 3.33 7.47
C PRO A 32 -11.79 2.31 7.16
N ALA A 33 -10.85 2.63 6.28
CA ALA A 33 -9.68 1.80 5.97
C ALA A 33 -8.53 1.93 7.00
N GLY A 34 -8.60 2.89 7.93
CA GLY A 34 -7.47 3.28 8.78
C GLY A 34 -6.99 2.24 9.79
N ALA A 35 -7.80 1.21 10.07
CA ALA A 35 -7.39 0.11 10.95
C ALA A 35 -6.11 -0.57 10.45
N MET A 36 -6.03 -0.87 9.15
CA MET A 36 -4.85 -1.53 8.57
C MET A 36 -3.57 -0.69 8.72
N GLY A 37 -3.65 0.63 8.57
CA GLY A 37 -2.47 1.49 8.71
C GLY A 37 -2.01 1.63 10.15
N ARG A 38 -2.93 1.66 11.11
CA ARG A 38 -2.57 1.63 12.54
C ARG A 38 -1.87 0.32 12.90
N ASP A 39 -2.39 -0.81 12.44
CA ASP A 39 -1.75 -2.11 12.66
C ASP A 39 -0.34 -2.18 12.04
N MET A 40 -0.16 -1.59 10.85
CA MET A 40 1.15 -1.53 10.19
C MET A 40 2.15 -0.60 10.90
N VAL A 41 1.69 0.53 11.43
CA VAL A 41 2.53 1.44 12.24
C VAL A 41 2.95 0.76 13.54
N GLU A 42 2.02 0.07 14.21
CA GLU A 42 2.32 -0.69 15.43
C GLU A 42 3.34 -1.80 15.16
N ALA A 43 3.15 -2.58 14.09
CA ALA A 43 4.10 -3.61 13.69
C ALA A 43 5.50 -3.04 13.38
N ALA A 44 5.57 -1.85 12.77
CA ALA A 44 6.83 -1.16 12.53
C ALA A 44 7.50 -0.71 13.84
N ASN A 45 6.74 -0.17 14.79
CA ASN A 45 7.28 0.22 16.10
C ASN A 45 7.83 -1.00 16.87
N ILE A 46 7.08 -2.11 16.91
CA ILE A 46 7.56 -3.36 17.52
C ILE A 46 8.88 -3.83 16.87
N ALA A 47 9.00 -3.73 15.55
CA ALA A 47 10.23 -4.06 14.86
C ALA A 47 11.39 -3.11 15.23
N LEU A 48 11.12 -1.82 15.45
CA LEU A 48 12.11 -0.85 15.93
C LEU A 48 12.54 -1.15 17.36
N ASP A 49 11.61 -1.51 18.25
CA ASP A 49 11.91 -1.89 19.63
C ASP A 49 12.85 -3.12 19.67
N HIS A 50 12.58 -4.13 18.83
CA HIS A 50 13.41 -5.33 18.74
C HIS A 50 14.86 -5.06 18.31
N ILE A 51 15.10 -4.01 17.53
CA ILE A 51 16.46 -3.60 17.12
C ILE A 51 17.02 -2.49 18.01
N GLY A 52 16.35 -2.15 19.12
CA GLY A 52 16.76 -1.09 20.04
C GLY A 52 16.79 0.30 19.40
N HIS A 53 15.90 0.55 18.43
CA HIS A 53 15.82 1.78 17.63
C HIS A 53 17.13 2.15 16.91
N LYS A 54 17.96 1.16 16.57
CA LYS A 54 19.23 1.38 15.87
C LYS A 54 19.35 0.54 14.60
N MET A 55 19.87 1.15 13.55
CA MET A 55 20.23 0.48 12.29
C MET A 55 21.67 0.82 11.93
N GLY A 56 22.53 -0.20 11.81
CA GLY A 56 23.95 0.01 11.54
C GLY A 56 24.66 0.85 12.61
N GLY A 57 24.21 0.76 13.87
CA GLY A 57 24.75 1.54 15.00
C GLY A 57 24.22 2.98 15.12
N LYS A 58 23.44 3.45 14.14
CA LYS A 58 22.84 4.80 14.12
C LYS A 58 21.41 4.77 14.64
N ASP A 59 20.97 5.84 15.31
CA ASP A 59 19.58 5.98 15.76
C ASP A 59 18.61 6.04 14.58
N VAL A 60 17.40 5.52 14.77
CA VAL A 60 16.34 5.55 13.75
C VAL A 60 15.33 6.64 14.08
N GLU A 61 15.06 7.49 13.09
CA GLU A 61 13.96 8.44 13.12
C GLU A 61 12.82 7.93 12.24
N PHE A 62 11.68 7.65 12.86
CA PHE A 62 10.50 7.09 12.19
C PHE A 62 9.39 8.13 12.08
N ILE A 63 9.09 8.56 10.86
CA ILE A 63 8.17 9.67 10.59
C ILE A 63 6.96 9.12 9.85
N VAL A 64 5.78 9.16 10.49
CA VAL A 64 4.54 8.64 9.93
C VAL A 64 3.70 9.76 9.32
N GLU A 65 3.15 9.52 8.14
CA GLU A 65 2.25 10.43 7.44
C GLU A 65 0.98 9.72 6.97
N ASP A 66 -0.17 10.38 7.16
CA ASP A 66 -1.47 9.88 6.73
C ASP A 66 -1.78 10.29 5.28
N ASP A 67 -2.02 9.30 4.42
CA ASP A 67 -2.43 9.50 3.03
C ASP A 67 -3.94 9.76 2.87
N GLY A 68 -4.73 9.60 3.94
CA GLY A 68 -6.18 9.82 3.94
C GLY A 68 -6.92 9.01 2.87
N PHE A 69 -6.34 7.88 2.43
CA PHE A 69 -6.81 7.05 1.33
C PHE A 69 -6.93 7.80 -0.01
N LYS A 70 -6.12 8.84 -0.23
CA LYS A 70 -6.17 9.69 -1.43
C LYS A 70 -4.78 9.76 -2.10
N PRO A 71 -4.68 9.45 -3.40
CA PRO A 71 -3.41 9.52 -4.14
C PRO A 71 -2.70 10.88 -4.04
N GLU A 72 -3.46 11.96 -4.12
CA GLU A 72 -2.94 13.32 -4.12
C GLU A 72 -2.34 13.68 -2.76
N ILE A 73 -3.00 13.29 -1.67
CA ILE A 73 -2.49 13.49 -0.30
C ILE A 73 -1.26 12.62 -0.08
N GLY A 74 -1.30 11.33 -0.42
CA GLY A 74 -0.12 10.45 -0.27
C GLY A 74 1.10 10.98 -1.03
N LYS A 75 0.92 11.49 -2.26
CA LYS A 75 1.99 12.15 -3.00
C LYS A 75 2.51 13.39 -2.26
N GLN A 76 1.63 14.26 -1.78
CA GLN A 76 2.00 15.46 -1.02
C GLN A 76 2.82 15.10 0.24
N LYS A 77 2.39 14.07 0.98
CA LYS A 77 3.10 13.58 2.16
C LYS A 77 4.47 13.01 1.83
N THR A 78 4.57 12.30 0.71
CA THR A 78 5.84 11.79 0.20
C THR A 78 6.78 12.92 -0.20
N ASP A 79 6.26 13.95 -0.89
CA ASP A 79 7.05 15.14 -1.23
C ASP A 79 7.57 15.84 0.04
N LYS A 80 6.76 15.93 1.10
CA LYS A 80 7.20 16.46 2.41
C LYS A 80 8.34 15.62 3.00
N LEU A 81 8.14 14.31 3.11
CA LEU A 81 9.15 13.39 3.66
C LEU A 81 10.48 13.47 2.90
N VAL A 82 10.43 13.58 1.58
CA VAL A 82 11.62 13.62 0.72
C VAL A 82 12.31 14.99 0.77
N LYS A 83 11.55 16.09 0.73
CA LYS A 83 12.12 17.44 0.53
C LYS A 83 12.36 18.21 1.83
N GLN A 84 11.54 17.97 2.85
CA GLN A 84 11.59 18.69 4.12
C GLN A 84 12.24 17.83 5.20
N ASP A 85 11.74 16.60 5.36
CA ASP A 85 12.26 15.69 6.39
C ASP A 85 13.53 14.95 5.92
N ASP A 86 13.85 15.02 4.61
CA ASP A 86 15.01 14.43 3.95
C ASP A 86 15.28 12.97 4.34
N VAL A 87 14.21 12.15 4.33
CA VAL A 87 14.30 10.72 4.69
C VAL A 87 15.21 9.93 3.73
N HIS A 88 15.78 8.83 4.21
CA HIS A 88 16.57 7.90 3.39
C HIS A 88 15.68 6.85 2.71
N PHE A 89 14.67 6.38 3.44
CA PHE A 89 13.71 5.37 3.01
C PHE A 89 12.30 5.93 3.06
N VAL A 90 11.48 5.58 2.06
CA VAL A 90 10.03 5.80 2.07
C VAL A 90 9.35 4.43 2.00
N THR A 91 8.42 4.17 2.90
CA THR A 91 7.69 2.89 3.00
C THR A 91 6.26 3.09 3.50
N GLY A 92 5.55 2.01 3.85
CA GLY A 92 4.25 2.03 4.53
C GLY A 92 3.01 1.95 3.63
N TYR A 93 3.17 2.08 2.31
CA TYR A 93 2.03 2.16 1.41
C TYR A 93 1.15 0.91 1.43
N ILE A 94 -0.11 1.11 1.81
CA ILE A 94 -1.15 0.07 1.72
C ILE A 94 -1.68 -0.04 0.29
N TRP A 95 -1.94 1.10 -0.36
CA TRP A 95 -2.80 1.11 -1.52
C TRP A 95 -2.05 1.37 -2.84
N SER A 96 -2.26 0.49 -3.81
CA SER A 96 -1.61 0.57 -5.14
C SER A 96 -1.79 1.92 -5.85
N HIS A 97 -2.96 2.55 -5.74
CA HIS A 97 -3.22 3.85 -6.38
C HIS A 97 -2.48 5.00 -5.70
N VAL A 98 -2.28 4.93 -4.38
CA VAL A 98 -1.47 5.90 -3.63
C VAL A 98 0.02 5.71 -3.92
N LEU A 99 0.51 4.47 -3.89
CA LEU A 99 1.90 4.16 -4.25
C LEU A 99 2.23 4.61 -5.68
N LEU A 100 1.36 4.32 -6.65
CA LEU A 100 1.59 4.72 -8.05
C LEU A 100 1.64 6.25 -8.24
N ALA A 101 0.89 7.01 -7.47
CA ALA A 101 0.93 8.48 -7.50
C ALA A 101 2.17 9.04 -6.79
N SER A 102 2.64 8.36 -5.75
CA SER A 102 3.71 8.85 -4.87
C SER A 102 5.11 8.40 -5.27
N ARG A 103 5.23 7.30 -6.03
CA ARG A 103 6.52 6.65 -6.34
C ARG A 103 7.57 7.59 -6.92
N LYS A 104 7.19 8.54 -7.78
CA LYS A 104 8.13 9.46 -8.43
C LYS A 104 8.73 10.41 -7.42
N SER A 105 7.93 10.90 -6.48
CA SER A 105 8.41 11.77 -5.40
C SER A 105 9.55 11.14 -4.61
N ALA A 106 9.47 9.85 -4.29
CA ALA A 106 10.55 9.13 -3.62
C ALA A 106 11.72 8.78 -4.56
N LEU A 107 11.43 8.15 -5.70
CA LEU A 107 12.44 7.57 -6.59
C LEU A 107 13.26 8.64 -7.34
N ASP A 108 12.60 9.67 -7.87
CA ASP A 108 13.27 10.78 -8.56
C ASP A 108 14.07 11.63 -7.56
N GLY A 109 13.68 11.63 -6.28
CA GLY A 109 14.43 12.19 -5.16
C GLY A 109 15.61 11.32 -4.70
N GLY A 110 15.91 10.22 -5.40
CA GLY A 110 17.02 9.31 -5.10
C GLY A 110 16.82 8.43 -3.87
N LYS A 111 15.63 8.45 -3.24
CA LYS A 111 15.34 7.69 -2.02
C LYS A 111 15.04 6.23 -2.34
N PHE A 112 15.23 5.36 -1.36
CA PHE A 112 14.75 3.98 -1.45
C PHE A 112 13.25 3.94 -1.17
N LEU A 113 12.50 3.31 -2.06
CA LEU A 113 11.06 3.11 -1.91
C LEU A 113 10.79 1.64 -1.66
N ILE A 114 10.43 1.29 -0.44
CA ILE A 114 10.15 -0.09 -0.03
C ILE A 114 8.65 -0.22 0.19
N SER A 115 7.93 -0.88 -0.71
CA SER A 115 6.49 -1.11 -0.51
C SER A 115 6.24 -2.14 0.57
N ALA A 116 5.38 -1.80 1.52
CA ALA A 116 5.04 -2.65 2.65
C ALA A 116 3.81 -3.55 2.39
N ASN A 117 2.92 -3.15 1.47
CA ASN A 117 1.78 -3.97 1.05
C ASN A 117 1.47 -3.80 -0.45
N ALA A 118 1.38 -2.56 -0.94
CA ALA A 118 0.97 -2.27 -2.30
C ALA A 118 1.91 -2.90 -3.36
N GLY A 119 1.41 -3.85 -4.15
CA GLY A 119 2.19 -4.54 -5.18
C GLY A 119 1.75 -4.31 -6.63
N PRO A 120 1.55 -3.06 -7.12
CA PRO A 120 1.03 -2.86 -8.47
C PRO A 120 1.96 -3.45 -9.52
N SER A 121 1.44 -4.38 -10.33
CA SER A 121 2.20 -5.16 -11.31
C SER A 121 3.09 -4.34 -12.26
N PRO A 122 2.70 -3.11 -12.69
CA PRO A 122 3.59 -2.27 -13.48
C PRO A 122 4.97 -1.98 -12.85
N LEU A 123 5.09 -1.96 -11.52
CA LEU A 123 6.36 -1.73 -10.81
C LEU A 123 7.34 -2.90 -10.93
N ALA A 124 6.86 -4.10 -11.26
CA ALA A 124 7.71 -5.24 -11.57
C ALA A 124 8.07 -5.34 -13.07
N GLY A 125 7.59 -4.41 -13.89
CA GLY A 125 7.81 -4.38 -15.33
C GLY A 125 8.17 -2.98 -15.80
N LYS A 126 7.32 -2.39 -16.63
CA LYS A 126 7.59 -1.10 -17.32
C LYS A 126 7.91 0.09 -16.39
N LEU A 127 7.53 0.03 -15.11
CA LEU A 127 7.81 1.06 -14.11
C LEU A 127 8.84 0.60 -13.06
N CYS A 128 9.57 -0.50 -13.31
CA CYS A 128 10.63 -0.97 -12.45
C CYS A 128 11.70 0.11 -12.26
N HIS A 129 12.27 0.15 -11.06
CA HIS A 129 13.30 1.11 -10.70
C HIS A 129 14.30 0.48 -9.74
N LYS A 130 15.59 0.77 -9.91
CA LYS A 130 16.68 0.18 -9.12
C LYS A 130 16.59 0.42 -7.60
N ASN A 131 15.91 1.51 -7.20
CA ASN A 131 15.68 1.88 -5.79
C ASN A 131 14.29 1.47 -5.28
N PHE A 132 13.50 0.74 -6.07
CA PHE A 132 12.21 0.22 -5.64
C PHE A 132 12.35 -1.24 -5.20
N PHE A 133 11.84 -1.54 -4.02
CA PHE A 133 11.74 -2.88 -3.48
C PHE A 133 10.32 -3.12 -2.96
N SER A 134 9.90 -4.38 -2.92
CA SER A 134 8.64 -4.79 -2.28
C SER A 134 8.95 -5.86 -1.24
N SER A 135 8.52 -5.66 0.00
CA SER A 135 8.59 -6.70 1.04
C SER A 135 7.33 -7.57 1.09
N SER A 136 6.34 -7.29 0.23
CA SER A 136 5.08 -8.02 0.15
C SER A 136 5.05 -9.00 -1.04
N TRP A 137 4.14 -8.79 -1.97
CA TRP A 137 3.83 -9.61 -3.14
C TRP A 137 3.47 -8.69 -4.31
N GLN A 138 3.49 -9.19 -5.55
CA GLN A 138 2.88 -8.47 -6.67
C GLN A 138 1.41 -8.85 -6.79
N ASN A 139 0.53 -7.87 -7.02
CA ASN A 139 -0.92 -8.06 -7.01
C ASN A 139 -1.41 -9.19 -7.94
N ASP A 140 -0.74 -9.41 -9.08
CA ASP A 140 -1.14 -10.43 -10.05
C ASP A 140 -0.55 -11.82 -9.77
N GLN A 141 0.43 -11.97 -8.88
CA GLN A 141 1.07 -13.27 -8.60
C GLN A 141 0.12 -14.27 -7.96
N ASN A 142 -0.55 -13.92 -6.87
CA ASN A 142 -1.46 -14.84 -6.19
C ASN A 142 -2.66 -15.24 -7.07
N PRO A 143 -3.33 -14.30 -7.79
CA PRO A 143 -4.41 -14.66 -8.71
C PRO A 143 -3.97 -15.49 -9.91
N MET A 144 -2.74 -15.35 -10.42
CA MET A 144 -2.19 -16.27 -11.41
C MET A 144 -2.15 -17.70 -10.88
N ALA A 145 -1.66 -17.91 -9.65
CA ALA A 145 -1.69 -19.22 -9.01
C ALA A 145 -3.13 -19.73 -8.82
N THR A 146 -4.07 -18.86 -8.45
CA THR A 146 -5.49 -19.21 -8.36
C THR A 146 -6.05 -19.70 -9.70
N GLY A 147 -5.72 -19.05 -10.82
CA GLY A 147 -6.16 -19.51 -12.15
C GLY A 147 -5.66 -20.92 -12.50
N GLU A 148 -4.42 -21.26 -12.14
CA GLU A 148 -3.88 -22.61 -12.32
C GLU A 148 -4.59 -23.65 -11.43
N VAL A 149 -4.90 -23.29 -10.18
CA VAL A 149 -5.66 -24.15 -9.27
C VAL A 149 -7.08 -24.39 -9.80
N LEU A 150 -7.74 -23.37 -10.35
CA LEU A 150 -9.07 -23.51 -10.97
C LEU A 150 -9.02 -24.46 -12.17
N ASN A 151 -7.99 -24.35 -13.02
CA ASN A 151 -7.78 -25.27 -14.13
C ASN A 151 -7.61 -26.72 -13.65
N ALA A 152 -6.77 -26.94 -12.64
CA ALA A 152 -6.51 -28.26 -12.05
C ALA A 152 -7.76 -28.87 -11.40
N LYS A 153 -8.65 -28.03 -10.86
CA LYS A 153 -9.95 -28.44 -10.30
C LYS A 153 -11.03 -28.66 -11.37
N GLY A 154 -10.72 -28.44 -12.65
CA GLY A 154 -11.64 -28.69 -13.75
C GLY A 154 -12.71 -27.61 -13.94
N VAL A 155 -12.58 -26.45 -13.28
CA VAL A 155 -13.49 -25.30 -13.44
C VAL A 155 -13.49 -24.87 -14.91
N LYS A 156 -14.67 -24.74 -15.52
CA LYS A 156 -14.83 -24.37 -16.93
C LYS A 156 -15.38 -22.96 -17.12
N LYS A 157 -16.22 -22.50 -16.20
CA LYS A 157 -16.85 -21.18 -16.23
C LYS A 157 -16.58 -20.42 -14.94
N LEU A 158 -16.00 -19.23 -15.04
CA LEU A 158 -15.65 -18.39 -13.90
C LEU A 158 -16.36 -17.04 -13.98
N TYR A 159 -16.98 -16.64 -12.87
CA TYR A 159 -17.45 -15.27 -12.67
C TYR A 159 -16.40 -14.48 -11.89
N VAL A 160 -16.18 -13.22 -12.26
CA VAL A 160 -15.15 -12.37 -11.64
C VAL A 160 -15.76 -11.15 -10.98
N MET A 161 -15.41 -10.90 -9.73
CA MET A 161 -15.81 -9.70 -8.98
C MET A 161 -14.61 -9.04 -8.31
N SER A 162 -14.45 -7.74 -8.51
CA SER A 162 -13.35 -6.99 -7.90
C SER A 162 -13.68 -5.49 -7.87
N PRO A 163 -13.17 -4.69 -6.91
CA PRO A 163 -13.33 -3.25 -6.93
C PRO A 163 -12.55 -2.61 -8.08
N ASN A 164 -13.10 -1.54 -8.64
CA ASN A 164 -12.55 -0.83 -9.79
C ASN A 164 -11.42 0.14 -9.41
N TYR A 165 -10.29 -0.40 -8.96
CA TYR A 165 -9.06 0.38 -8.72
C TYR A 165 -7.81 -0.39 -9.14
N ALA A 166 -6.65 0.25 -9.00
CA ALA A 166 -5.36 -0.28 -9.48
C ALA A 166 -5.08 -1.73 -9.04
N ALA A 167 -5.26 -2.07 -7.76
CA ALA A 167 -5.00 -3.44 -7.31
C ALA A 167 -6.05 -4.42 -7.84
N GLY A 168 -7.34 -4.08 -7.76
CA GLY A 168 -8.41 -4.94 -8.27
C GLY A 168 -8.24 -5.30 -9.75
N LYS A 169 -7.85 -4.33 -10.58
CA LYS A 169 -7.51 -4.57 -11.99
C LYS A 169 -6.32 -5.52 -12.15
N ASN A 170 -5.30 -5.44 -11.30
CA ASN A 170 -4.18 -6.38 -11.32
C ASN A 170 -4.62 -7.78 -10.87
N MET A 171 -5.52 -7.88 -9.88
CA MET A 171 -6.00 -9.18 -9.41
C MET A 171 -6.75 -9.93 -10.51
N VAL A 172 -7.67 -9.23 -11.17
CA VAL A 172 -8.42 -9.76 -12.32
C VAL A 172 -7.49 -10.14 -13.46
N ALA A 173 -6.55 -9.26 -13.84
CA ALA A 173 -5.59 -9.56 -14.88
C ALA A 173 -4.69 -10.76 -14.54
N GLY A 174 -4.40 -11.00 -13.25
CA GLY A 174 -3.64 -12.15 -12.80
C GLY A 174 -4.40 -13.46 -13.01
N VAL A 175 -5.65 -13.56 -12.54
CA VAL A 175 -6.45 -14.79 -12.71
C VAL A 175 -6.77 -15.06 -14.19
N GLU A 176 -7.11 -14.02 -14.96
CA GLU A 176 -7.42 -14.15 -16.40
C GLU A 176 -6.19 -14.58 -17.23
N ARG A 177 -4.98 -14.33 -16.74
CA ARG A 177 -3.75 -14.71 -17.45
C ARG A 177 -3.53 -16.22 -17.48
N THR A 178 -3.92 -16.93 -16.43
CA THR A 178 -3.63 -18.36 -16.27
C THR A 178 -4.87 -19.23 -16.35
N PHE A 179 -6.06 -18.71 -16.02
CA PHE A 179 -7.30 -19.46 -16.17
C PHE A 179 -7.59 -19.75 -17.64
N LYS A 180 -7.87 -21.01 -17.98
CA LYS A 180 -8.06 -21.50 -19.35
C LYS A 180 -9.53 -21.72 -19.72
N GLY A 181 -10.44 -21.59 -18.74
CA GLY A 181 -11.88 -21.67 -18.98
C GLY A 181 -12.46 -20.34 -19.49
N GLU A 182 -13.78 -20.30 -19.55
CA GLU A 182 -14.56 -19.14 -19.99
C GLU A 182 -14.84 -18.19 -18.80
N ILE A 183 -14.57 -16.90 -18.99
CA ILE A 183 -15.05 -15.85 -18.07
C ILE A 183 -16.48 -15.49 -18.48
N VAL A 184 -17.47 -16.00 -17.75
CA VAL A 184 -18.89 -15.86 -18.08
C VAL A 184 -19.53 -14.57 -17.55
N GLY A 185 -18.77 -13.81 -16.77
CA GLY A 185 -19.18 -12.50 -16.29
C GLY A 185 -18.09 -11.83 -15.47
N LYS A 186 -18.10 -10.50 -15.45
CA LYS A 186 -17.12 -9.69 -14.74
C LYS A 186 -17.74 -8.38 -14.27
N ASP A 187 -17.76 -8.16 -12.96
CA ASP A 187 -18.16 -6.89 -12.36
C ASP A 187 -16.98 -6.20 -11.68
N MET A 188 -16.74 -4.95 -12.08
CA MET A 188 -15.77 -4.06 -11.45
C MET A 188 -16.53 -3.04 -10.57
N THR A 189 -16.66 -3.31 -9.28
CA THR A 189 -17.56 -2.54 -8.39
C THR A 189 -16.99 -1.18 -7.97
N LYS A 190 -17.86 -0.31 -7.44
CA LYS A 190 -17.46 1.03 -6.98
C LYS A 190 -16.43 0.95 -5.84
N TRP A 191 -15.46 1.86 -5.85
CA TRP A 191 -14.35 1.92 -4.90
C TRP A 191 -14.03 3.36 -4.50
N GLY A 192 -13.28 3.54 -3.41
CA GLY A 192 -12.90 4.85 -2.89
C GLY A 192 -13.92 5.38 -1.89
N LYS A 193 -14.29 6.66 -2.01
CA LYS A 193 -15.25 7.32 -1.11
C LYS A 193 -16.65 6.66 -1.14
N ASP A 194 -17.02 6.11 -2.29
CA ASP A 194 -18.30 5.44 -2.54
C ASP A 194 -18.10 3.92 -2.58
N MET A 195 -17.25 3.39 -1.69
CA MET A 195 -16.95 1.96 -1.60
C MET A 195 -18.24 1.15 -1.46
N GLN A 196 -18.43 0.19 -2.36
CA GLN A 196 -19.59 -0.68 -2.36
C GLN A 196 -19.51 -1.71 -1.23
N LEU A 197 -20.62 -1.87 -0.49
CA LEU A 197 -20.76 -2.83 0.61
C LEU A 197 -21.94 -3.80 0.40
N ASP A 198 -22.85 -3.50 -0.52
CA ASP A 198 -23.91 -4.40 -0.98
C ASP A 198 -23.54 -4.96 -2.36
N PHE A 199 -23.56 -6.28 -2.48
CA PHE A 199 -23.16 -7.04 -3.66
C PHE A 199 -24.32 -7.90 -4.19
N SER A 200 -25.53 -7.71 -3.68
CA SER A 200 -26.71 -8.51 -4.04
C SER A 200 -26.98 -8.55 -5.54
N ALA A 201 -26.77 -7.42 -6.23
CA ALA A 201 -26.98 -7.32 -7.68
C ALA A 201 -25.96 -8.14 -8.47
N GLU A 202 -24.67 -8.04 -8.12
CA GLU A 202 -23.60 -8.79 -8.76
C GLU A 202 -23.69 -10.30 -8.44
N LEU A 203 -24.06 -10.67 -7.20
CA LEU A 203 -24.30 -12.06 -6.81
C LEU A 203 -25.47 -12.68 -7.57
N ALA A 204 -26.54 -11.91 -7.83
CA ALA A 204 -27.65 -12.36 -8.67
C ALA A 204 -27.21 -12.63 -10.11
N LYS A 205 -26.37 -11.75 -10.69
CA LYS A 205 -25.76 -11.99 -12.02
C LYS A 205 -24.85 -13.21 -12.01
N ALA A 206 -24.00 -13.37 -10.99
CA ALA A 206 -23.11 -14.51 -10.86
C ALA A 206 -23.89 -15.83 -10.81
N LYS A 207 -24.98 -15.88 -10.03
CA LYS A 207 -25.88 -17.03 -9.99
C LYS A 207 -26.56 -17.32 -11.33
N ALA A 208 -27.01 -16.28 -12.03
CA ALA A 208 -27.65 -16.42 -13.34
C ALA A 208 -26.68 -16.78 -14.47
N SER A 209 -25.38 -16.51 -14.31
CA SER A 209 -24.36 -16.73 -15.35
C SER A 209 -24.06 -18.20 -15.64
N GLY A 210 -24.43 -19.10 -14.72
CA GLY A 210 -24.04 -20.51 -14.81
C GLY A 210 -22.55 -20.76 -14.61
N ALA A 211 -21.85 -19.88 -13.87
CA ALA A 211 -20.46 -20.08 -13.48
C ALA A 211 -20.31 -21.27 -12.51
N ASP A 212 -19.22 -22.02 -12.67
CA ASP A 212 -18.85 -23.11 -11.75
C ASP A 212 -18.17 -22.56 -10.49
N ALA A 213 -17.57 -21.37 -10.59
CA ALA A 213 -16.86 -20.70 -9.51
C ALA A 213 -16.96 -19.18 -9.61
N ILE A 214 -16.70 -18.49 -8.50
CA ILE A 214 -16.58 -17.03 -8.43
C ILE A 214 -15.17 -16.70 -7.92
N PHE A 215 -14.42 -15.91 -8.67
CA PHE A 215 -13.20 -15.27 -8.20
C PHE A 215 -13.54 -13.89 -7.62
N VAL A 216 -13.07 -13.62 -6.41
CA VAL A 216 -13.40 -12.39 -5.69
C VAL A 216 -12.16 -11.78 -5.06
N PHE A 217 -12.03 -10.47 -5.15
CA PHE A 217 -11.06 -9.68 -4.39
C PHE A 217 -11.75 -8.47 -3.77
N TYR A 218 -11.78 -8.37 -2.43
CA TYR A 218 -12.31 -7.20 -1.72
C TYR A 218 -11.49 -6.93 -0.43
N PRO A 219 -10.70 -5.85 -0.39
CA PRO A 219 -9.92 -5.51 0.80
C PRO A 219 -10.72 -4.67 1.80
N GLY A 220 -10.23 -4.61 3.04
CA GLY A 220 -10.82 -3.77 4.09
C GLY A 220 -12.29 -4.11 4.37
N PRO A 221 -13.13 -3.11 4.69
CA PRO A 221 -14.54 -3.34 5.07
C PRO A 221 -15.40 -4.06 4.03
N ALA A 222 -15.06 -3.96 2.74
CA ALA A 222 -15.78 -4.62 1.65
C ALA A 222 -15.65 -6.16 1.71
N GLY A 223 -14.53 -6.69 2.20
CA GLY A 223 -14.30 -8.13 2.30
C GLY A 223 -15.30 -8.82 3.23
N PRO A 224 -15.37 -8.45 4.52
CA PRO A 224 -16.36 -8.99 5.44
C PRO A 224 -17.81 -8.71 5.02
N ALA A 225 -18.08 -7.59 4.35
CA ALA A 225 -19.42 -7.27 3.85
C ALA A 225 -19.85 -8.23 2.72
N PHE A 226 -18.93 -8.57 1.80
CA PHE A 226 -19.16 -9.55 0.75
C PHE A 226 -19.44 -10.95 1.31
N ILE A 227 -18.62 -11.43 2.25
CA ILE A 227 -18.73 -12.79 2.80
C ILE A 227 -20.05 -13.03 3.57
N LYS A 228 -20.70 -11.97 4.05
CA LYS A 228 -21.98 -12.06 4.76
C LYS A 228 -23.20 -12.21 3.85
N GLN A 229 -23.04 -12.01 2.54
CA GLN A 229 -24.11 -12.03 1.54
C GLN A 229 -24.03 -13.32 0.71
#